data_AF-A0A166L5E4-F1
#
_entry.id   AF-A0A166L5E4-F1
#
_cell.length_a   1.000
_cell.length_b   1.000
_cell.length_c   1.000
_cell.angle_alpha   90.00
_cell.angle_beta   90.00
_cell.angle_gamma   90.00
#
_symmetry.space_group_name_H-M   'P 1'
#
loop_
_entity.id
_entity.type
_entity.pdbx_description
1 polymer ?
#
loop_
_entity_poly.entity_id
_entity_poly.type
_entity_poly.pdbx_seq_one_letter_code
_entity_poly.pdbx_strand_id
1 'polypeptide(L)'
;MLQYDEDSRQRASPREQEAFLWVAAWDFQRTTPLRLVVDVDLECLGLLEERMFENSGRVGASGNQQWGLDVGAHQALWNPYTDLPMEWEKNDRGSHDSEDEIMVHIYSS
;
A
#
# COMPACT_ATOMS: atom_id res chain seq x y z
N MET A 1 -44.82 -16.42 -5.76
CA MET A 1 -45.16 -15.04 -5.37
C MET A 1 -44.92 -14.97 -3.87
N LEU A 2 -43.72 -14.57 -3.44
CA LEU A 2 -43.39 -14.45 -2.03
C LEU A 2 -43.96 -13.12 -1.55
N GLN A 3 -44.99 -13.18 -0.71
CA GLN A 3 -45.52 -12.02 0.01
C GLN A 3 -44.39 -11.48 0.89
N TYR A 4 -43.87 -10.31 0.51
CA TYR A 4 -42.97 -9.53 1.32
C TYR A 4 -43.78 -8.88 2.45
N ASP A 5 -43.67 -9.43 3.66
CA ASP A 5 -44.21 -8.82 4.87
C ASP A 5 -43.38 -7.58 5.25
N GLU A 6 -43.84 -6.40 4.87
CA GLU A 6 -43.30 -5.11 5.30
C GLU A 6 -43.32 -4.94 6.84
N ASP A 7 -44.16 -5.71 7.54
CA ASP A 7 -44.33 -5.69 9.01
C ASP A 7 -43.13 -6.26 9.79
N SER A 8 -42.27 -7.05 9.13
CA SER A 8 -41.13 -7.71 9.79
C SER A 8 -39.98 -6.76 10.11
N ARG A 9 -39.90 -5.58 9.46
CA ARG A 9 -38.86 -4.57 9.73
C ARG A 9 -38.97 -3.93 11.11
N GLN A 10 -40.17 -3.91 11.71
CA GLN A 10 -40.40 -3.24 13.00
C GLN A 10 -40.11 -4.12 14.23
N ARG A 11 -39.77 -5.40 14.06
CA ARG A 11 -39.58 -6.36 15.18
C ARG A 11 -38.16 -6.91 15.36
N ALA A 12 -37.23 -6.58 14.47
CA ALA A 12 -35.85 -7.02 14.60
C ALA A 12 -35.13 -6.27 15.74
N SER A 13 -34.41 -7.00 16.58
CA SER A 13 -33.53 -6.40 17.57
C SER A 13 -32.44 -5.56 16.89
N PRO A 14 -31.82 -4.59 17.58
CA PRO A 14 -30.78 -3.76 16.99
C PRO A 14 -29.63 -4.58 16.35
N ARG A 15 -29.27 -5.73 16.96
CA ARG A 15 -28.24 -6.63 16.44
C ARG A 15 -28.65 -7.33 15.15
N GLU A 16 -29.91 -7.72 15.02
CA GLU A 16 -30.42 -8.36 13.80
C GLU A 16 -30.53 -7.37 12.65
N GLN A 17 -30.91 -6.12 12.97
CA GLN A 17 -30.87 -5.02 12.00
C GLN A 17 -29.44 -4.73 11.55
N GLU A 18 -28.49 -4.67 12.48
CA GLU A 18 -27.08 -4.47 12.17
C GLU A 18 -26.49 -5.62 11.32
N ALA A 19 -26.77 -6.88 11.70
CA ALA A 19 -26.33 -8.04 10.93
C ALA A 19 -26.91 -8.03 9.51
N PHE A 20 -28.19 -7.67 9.37
CA PHE A 20 -28.83 -7.51 8.06
C PHE A 20 -28.16 -6.40 7.24
N LEU A 21 -27.87 -5.24 7.84
CA LEU A 21 -27.20 -4.13 7.17
C LEU A 21 -25.80 -4.53 6.70
N TRP A 22 -25.04 -5.28 7.50
CA TRP A 22 -23.72 -5.76 7.11
C TRP A 22 -23.76 -6.72 5.93
N VAL A 23 -24.69 -7.69 5.94
CA VAL A 23 -24.87 -8.62 4.82
C VAL A 23 -25.29 -7.87 3.56
N ALA A 24 -26.27 -6.96 3.68
CA ALA A 24 -26.72 -6.15 2.55
C ALA A 24 -25.62 -5.24 1.99
N ALA A 25 -24.80 -4.62 2.85
CA ALA A 25 -23.68 -3.78 2.44
C ALA A 25 -22.58 -4.59 1.73
N TRP A 26 -22.28 -5.80 2.23
CA TRP A 26 -21.31 -6.70 1.62
C TRP A 26 -21.77 -7.18 0.24
N ASP A 27 -23.04 -7.60 0.13
CA ASP A 27 -23.62 -8.01 -1.15
C ASP A 27 -23.64 -6.85 -2.14
N PHE A 28 -23.96 -5.63 -1.68
CA PHE A 28 -23.89 -4.43 -2.49
C PHE A 28 -22.46 -4.16 -2.98
N GLN A 29 -21.45 -4.21 -2.10
CA GLN A 29 -20.05 -4.00 -2.49
C GLN A 29 -19.54 -5.06 -3.48
N ARG A 30 -19.98 -6.31 -3.33
CA ARG A 30 -19.59 -7.41 -4.23
C ARG A 30 -20.24 -7.36 -5.60
N THR A 31 -21.49 -6.89 -5.66
CA THR A 31 -22.30 -6.94 -6.89
C THR A 31 -22.33 -5.62 -7.64
N THR A 32 -22.03 -4.52 -6.96
CA THR A 32 -21.89 -3.21 -7.58
C THR A 32 -20.56 -3.18 -8.33
N PRO A 33 -20.57 -3.02 -9.66
CA PRO A 33 -19.34 -2.79 -10.38
C PRO A 33 -18.71 -1.54 -9.79
N LEU A 34 -17.48 -1.65 -9.29
CA LEU A 34 -16.69 -0.50 -8.91
C LEU A 34 -16.65 0.40 -10.13
N ARG A 35 -17.46 1.46 -10.12
CA ARG A 35 -17.20 2.62 -10.96
C ARG A 35 -15.95 3.22 -10.35
N LEU A 36 -14.81 2.68 -10.74
CA LEU A 36 -13.53 3.33 -10.63
C LEU A 36 -13.61 4.55 -11.54
N VAL A 37 -14.33 5.58 -11.10
CA VAL A 37 -13.88 6.93 -11.35
C VAL A 37 -12.57 6.96 -10.60
N VAL A 38 -11.49 6.58 -11.28
CA VAL A 38 -10.14 6.67 -10.77
C VAL A 38 -9.88 8.16 -10.62
N ASP A 39 -10.28 8.72 -9.48
CA ASP A 39 -9.83 10.02 -8.99
C ASP A 39 -8.46 9.84 -8.32
N VAL A 40 -7.61 9.06 -8.99
CA VAL A 40 -6.25 8.84 -8.58
C VAL A 40 -5.42 9.45 -9.68
N ASP A 41 -4.74 10.51 -9.33
CA ASP A 41 -3.81 11.17 -10.23
C ASP A 41 -2.63 10.21 -10.47
N LEU A 42 -2.63 9.60 -11.65
CA LEU A 42 -1.60 8.66 -12.09
C LEU A 42 -0.23 9.35 -12.23
N GLU A 43 -0.19 10.66 -12.49
CA GLU A 43 1.04 11.43 -12.51
C GLU A 43 1.60 11.56 -11.10
N CYS A 44 0.75 11.88 -10.12
CA CYS A 44 1.16 11.91 -8.71
C CYS A 44 1.69 10.54 -8.24
N LEU A 45 1.04 9.44 -8.66
CA LEU A 45 1.53 8.09 -8.35
C LEU A 45 2.89 7.81 -8.99
N GLY A 46 3.05 8.10 -10.28
CA GLY A 46 4.34 7.89 -10.96
C GLY A 46 5.48 8.70 -10.33
N LEU A 47 5.20 9.95 -9.91
CA LEU A 47 6.15 10.81 -9.21
C LEU A 47 6.48 10.33 -7.78
N LEU A 48 5.56 9.62 -7.13
CA LEU A 48 5.80 8.99 -5.85
C LEU A 48 6.66 7.73 -6.01
N GLU A 49 6.31 6.87 -6.97
CA GLU A 49 7.04 5.65 -7.30
C GLU A 49 8.49 5.97 -7.72
N GLU A 50 8.70 6.98 -8.57
CA GLU A 50 10.04 7.44 -8.94
C GLU A 50 10.84 7.82 -7.69
N ARG A 51 10.26 8.60 -6.76
CA ARG A 51 10.99 9.00 -5.53
C ARG A 51 11.28 7.84 -4.57
N MET A 52 10.42 6.82 -4.56
CA MET A 52 10.57 5.66 -3.67
C MET A 52 11.53 4.62 -4.22
N PHE A 53 11.56 4.44 -5.54
CA PHE A 53 12.26 3.33 -6.18
C PHE A 53 13.44 3.75 -7.06
N GLU A 54 13.61 5.04 -7.36
CA GLU A 54 14.81 5.53 -8.05
C GLU A 54 16.07 5.17 -7.28
N ASN A 55 17.05 4.64 -7.99
CA ASN A 55 18.36 4.31 -7.49
C ASN A 55 19.36 5.29 -8.10
N SER A 56 19.43 6.50 -7.54
CA SER A 56 20.36 7.55 -7.96
C SER A 56 20.82 8.41 -6.79
N GLY A 57 21.93 9.13 -6.95
CA GLY A 57 22.40 10.09 -5.95
C GLY A 57 21.37 11.18 -5.61
N ARG A 58 20.39 11.44 -6.48
CA ARG A 58 19.37 12.50 -6.33
C ARG A 58 18.40 12.25 -5.18
N VAL A 59 18.01 10.99 -4.95
CA VAL A 59 16.94 10.66 -3.98
C VAL A 59 17.43 10.41 -2.56
N GLY A 60 18.75 10.52 -2.32
CA GLY A 60 19.33 10.39 -0.98
C GLY A 60 18.96 9.07 -0.30
N ALA A 61 18.69 9.08 1.00
CA ALA A 61 18.38 7.87 1.78
C ALA A 61 17.14 7.10 1.28
N SER A 62 16.17 7.78 0.64
CA SER A 62 14.94 7.14 0.14
C SER A 62 15.21 6.10 -0.95
N GLY A 63 16.31 6.24 -1.69
CA GLY A 63 16.72 5.25 -2.68
C GLY A 63 17.63 4.14 -2.12
N ASN A 64 17.92 4.05 -0.81
CA ASN A 64 18.78 3.00 -0.22
C ASN A 64 18.10 1.61 -0.22
N GLN A 65 17.27 1.34 -1.22
CA GLN A 65 16.49 0.13 -1.39
C GLN A 65 15.67 -0.28 -0.15
N GLN A 66 15.35 0.65 0.74
CA GLN A 66 14.79 0.34 2.07
C GLN A 66 13.38 -0.27 2.01
N TRP A 67 12.66 -0.08 0.91
CA TRP A 67 11.34 -0.65 0.71
C TRP A 67 11.43 -2.11 0.24
N GLY A 68 10.77 -3.03 0.94
CA GLY A 68 10.64 -4.43 0.50
C GLY A 68 11.78 -5.37 0.87
N LEU A 69 12.94 -4.85 1.33
CA LEU A 69 14.06 -5.70 1.78
C LEU A 69 13.78 -6.44 3.09
N ASP A 70 12.93 -5.89 3.96
CA ASP A 70 12.54 -6.51 5.24
C ASP A 70 11.42 -7.56 5.11
N VAL A 71 11.00 -7.93 3.89
CA VAL A 71 9.87 -8.82 3.69
C VAL A 71 10.34 -10.27 3.55
N GLY A 72 10.02 -11.10 4.55
CA GLY A 72 10.22 -12.55 4.49
C GLY A 72 9.40 -13.24 3.40
N ALA A 73 9.51 -14.57 3.29
CA ALA A 73 8.92 -15.40 2.20
C ALA A 73 7.39 -15.30 1.99
N HIS A 74 6.68 -14.53 2.80
CA HIS A 74 5.22 -14.36 2.79
C HIS A 74 4.68 -13.53 1.61
N GLN A 75 5.54 -12.89 0.82
CA GLN A 75 5.16 -12.15 -0.39
C GLN A 75 5.90 -12.64 -1.64
N ALA A 76 6.10 -13.96 -1.77
CA ALA A 76 6.69 -14.58 -2.95
C ALA A 76 8.08 -14.02 -3.37
N LEU A 77 8.88 -13.54 -2.40
CA LEU A 77 10.17 -12.89 -2.65
C LEU A 77 10.05 -11.68 -3.58
N TRP A 78 8.94 -10.96 -3.49
CA TRP A 78 8.72 -9.76 -4.28
C TRP A 78 9.81 -8.72 -4.00
N ASN A 79 10.53 -8.35 -5.05
CA ASN A 79 11.55 -7.31 -5.02
C ASN A 79 10.99 -6.08 -5.76
N PRO A 80 10.71 -4.96 -5.07
CA PRO A 80 10.16 -3.77 -5.72
C PRO A 80 11.17 -3.05 -6.63
N TYR A 81 12.44 -3.45 -6.63
CA TYR A 81 13.48 -2.90 -7.50
C TYR A 81 13.77 -3.74 -8.74
N THR A 82 13.04 -4.84 -8.98
CA THR A 82 13.13 -5.57 -10.25
C THR A 82 12.26 -4.91 -11.31
N ASP A 83 12.74 -4.89 -12.56
CA ASP A 83 12.03 -4.35 -13.73
C ASP A 83 11.69 -2.85 -13.65
N LEU A 84 12.51 -2.07 -12.94
CA LEU A 84 12.38 -0.61 -12.91
C LEU A 84 12.73 0.03 -14.27
N PRO A 85 12.16 1.21 -14.59
CA PRO A 85 12.56 1.97 -15.77
C PRO A 85 14.06 2.28 -15.76
N MET A 86 14.72 2.14 -16.92
CA MET A 86 16.18 2.31 -17.04
C MET A 86 16.63 3.73 -16.61
N GLU A 87 15.77 4.72 -16.79
CA GLU A 87 16.00 6.10 -16.35
C GLU A 87 16.07 6.30 -14.82
N TRP A 88 15.56 5.33 -14.06
CA TRP A 88 15.57 5.35 -12.59
C TRP A 88 16.81 4.67 -12.01
N GLU A 89 17.57 3.93 -12.82
CA GLU A 89 18.83 3.29 -12.43
C GLU A 89 20.02 4.14 -12.86
N LYS A 90 20.44 5.06 -11.99
CA LYS A 90 21.66 5.85 -12.20
C LYS A 90 22.72 5.32 -11.25
N ASN A 91 23.68 4.58 -11.81
CA ASN A 91 24.86 4.06 -11.10
C ASN A 91 25.85 5.16 -10.69
N ASP A 92 25.37 6.36 -10.40
CA ASP A 92 26.16 7.52 -9.99
C ASP A 92 26.38 7.59 -8.46
N ARG A 93 25.78 6.65 -7.72
CA ARG A 93 26.01 6.49 -6.29
C ARG A 93 27.39 5.91 -6.04
N GLY A 94 28.29 6.75 -5.54
CA GLY A 94 29.48 6.26 -4.86
C GLY A 94 29.06 5.48 -3.62
N SER A 95 29.49 4.22 -3.52
CA SER A 95 29.39 3.41 -2.32
C SER A 95 30.17 4.08 -1.19
N HIS A 96 29.54 5.00 -0.47
CA HIS A 96 30.06 5.54 0.78
C HIS A 96 28.98 5.32 1.83
N ASP A 97 28.91 4.08 2.34
CA ASP A 97 28.16 3.76 3.55
C ASP A 97 28.82 4.51 4.71
N SER A 98 28.33 5.71 4.98
CA SER A 98 28.58 6.42 6.24
C SER A 98 27.62 5.97 7.35
N GLU A 99 26.87 4.87 7.15
CA GLU A 99 25.94 4.33 8.14
C GLU A 99 26.66 3.70 9.35
N ASP A 100 27.98 3.50 9.28
CA ASP A 100 28.80 2.98 10.38
C ASP A 100 29.25 4.03 11.43
N GLU A 101 29.02 5.33 11.22
CA GLU A 101 29.59 6.39 12.08
C GLU A 101 28.73 6.80 13.31
N ILE A 102 27.58 6.17 13.54
CA ILE A 102 26.71 6.52 14.70
C ILE A 102 27.05 5.71 15.97
N MET A 103 27.75 4.58 15.84
CA MET A 103 28.00 3.68 16.99
C MET A 103 29.17 4.09 17.88
N VAL A 104 30.03 5.04 17.47
CA VAL A 104 31.23 5.42 18.27
C VAL A 104 30.90 6.42 19.38
N HIS A 105 29.81 7.19 19.26
CA HIS A 105 29.49 8.25 20.24
C HIS A 105 28.66 7.80 21.44
N ILE A 106 28.09 6.59 21.44
CA ILE A 106 27.25 6.10 22.55
C ILE A 106 28.08 5.34 23.61
N TYR A 107 29.25 4.80 23.24
CA TYR A 107 30.10 4.02 24.16
C TYR A 107 31.20 4.82 24.87
N SER A 108 31.20 6.15 24.76
CA SER A 108 32.23 7.01 25.36
C SER A 108 31.72 7.95 26.46
N SER A 109 30.63 7.58 27.16
CA SER A 109 30.17 8.25 28.38
C SER A 109 30.41 7.42 29.64
#